data_AF-R5L3L1-F1
#
_entry.id   AF-R5L3L1-F1
#
_cell.length_a   1.000
_cell.length_b   1.000
_cell.length_c   1.000
_cell.angle_alpha   90.00
_cell.angle_beta   90.00
_cell.angle_gamma   90.00
#
_symmetry.space_group_name_H-M   'P 1'
#
loop_
_entity.id
_entity.type
_entity.pdbx_description
1 polymer ?
#
loop_
_entity_poly.entity_id
_entity_poly.type
_entity_poly.pdbx_seq_one_letter_code
_entity_poly.pdbx_strand_id
1 'polypeptide(L)'
;MPKLPVARLMWKLKPDFATGAAAWIYAGGAHHAVVSTALTVDDIRLFAKMTNTELVVIDDKTDINSFEQQLALLDAAAALKR
;
A
#
# COMPACT_ATOMS: atom_id res chain seq x y z
N MET A 1 -11.23 24.57 7.32
CA MET A 1 -12.51 23.85 7.01
C MET A 1 -13.48 23.95 8.19
N PRO A 2 -14.09 25.11 8.44
CA PRO A 2 -14.99 25.33 9.57
C PRO A 2 -16.37 24.65 9.43
N LYS A 3 -16.73 24.18 8.22
CA LYS A 3 -18.05 23.63 7.89
C LYS A 3 -18.08 22.11 7.69
N LEU A 4 -17.01 21.37 7.99
CA LEU A 4 -17.02 19.91 7.79
C LEU A 4 -17.73 19.23 8.97
N PRO A 5 -18.89 18.56 8.77
CA PRO A 5 -19.71 18.05 9.86
C PRO A 5 -19.29 16.66 10.36
N VAL A 6 -18.19 16.12 9.85
CA VAL A 6 -17.67 14.79 10.19
C VAL A 6 -16.22 14.89 10.64
N ALA A 7 -15.83 13.98 11.53
CA ALA A 7 -14.43 13.79 11.88
C ALA A 7 -13.63 13.41 10.63
N ARG A 8 -12.38 13.86 10.57
CA ARG A 8 -11.46 13.54 9.48
C ARG A 8 -10.04 13.41 10.01
N LEU A 9 -9.21 12.73 9.24
CA LEU A 9 -7.77 12.75 9.39
C LEU A 9 -7.12 13.29 8.11
N MET A 10 -5.93 13.85 8.25
CA MET A 10 -5.12 14.32 7.14
C MET A 10 -3.74 13.71 7.28
N TRP A 11 -3.18 13.23 6.18
CA TRP A 11 -1.83 12.71 6.13
C TRP A 11 -1.14 13.11 4.83
N LYS A 12 0.18 12.96 4.80
CA LYS A 12 0.96 13.07 3.57
C LYS A 12 1.31 11.66 3.12
N LEU A 13 0.96 11.35 1.88
CA LEU A 13 1.41 10.12 1.23
C LEU A 13 2.93 10.17 1.06
N LYS A 14 3.54 8.99 1.18
CA LYS A 14 4.94 8.76 0.90
C LYS A 14 5.06 8.04 -0.45
N PRO A 15 6.13 8.27 -1.22
CA PRO A 15 7.16 9.30 -0.98
C PRO A 15 6.62 10.72 -1.23
N ASP A 16 5.61 10.84 -2.08
CA ASP A 16 4.84 12.04 -2.35
C ASP A 16 3.41 11.67 -2.79
N PHE A 17 2.55 12.67 -3.00
CA PHE A 17 1.16 12.44 -3.38
C PHE A 17 1.01 11.73 -4.73
N ALA A 18 1.76 12.14 -5.75
CA ALA A 18 1.63 11.60 -7.10
C ALA A 18 2.12 10.15 -7.14
N THR A 19 3.31 9.90 -6.60
CA THR A 19 3.92 8.56 -6.61
C THR A 19 3.15 7.58 -5.72
N GLY A 20 2.79 7.98 -4.49
CA GLY A 20 2.05 7.11 -3.57
C GLY A 20 0.65 6.77 -4.07
N ALA A 21 -0.06 7.73 -4.66
CA ALA A 21 -1.38 7.49 -5.25
C ALA A 21 -1.30 6.60 -6.50
N ALA A 22 -0.32 6.83 -7.39
CA ALA A 22 -0.10 6.00 -8.57
C ALA A 22 0.20 4.54 -8.18
N ALA A 23 1.15 4.32 -7.26
CA ALA A 23 1.48 2.99 -6.78
C ALA A 23 0.27 2.27 -6.16
N TRP A 24 -0.57 2.97 -5.39
CA TRP A 24 -1.80 2.40 -4.84
C TRP A 24 -2.79 1.97 -5.92
N ILE A 25 -2.97 2.81 -6.95
CA ILE A 25 -3.85 2.51 -8.09
C ILE A 25 -3.30 1.33 -8.91
N TYR A 26 -2.00 1.28 -9.17
CA TYR A 26 -1.35 0.20 -9.93
C TYR A 26 -1.46 -1.15 -9.22
N ALA A 27 -1.32 -1.15 -7.89
CA ALA A 27 -1.54 -2.33 -7.06
C ALA A 27 -3.03 -2.72 -6.91
N GLY A 28 -3.97 -1.97 -7.51
CA GLY A 28 -5.40 -2.24 -7.40
C GLY A 28 -5.98 -1.98 -6.00
N GLY A 29 -5.38 -1.08 -5.23
CA GLY A 29 -5.79 -0.80 -3.85
C GLY A 29 -7.20 -0.22 -3.73
N ALA A 30 -7.93 -0.64 -2.69
CA ALA A 30 -9.30 -0.20 -2.43
C ALA A 30 -9.39 1.27 -1.96
N HIS A 31 -10.57 1.87 -2.08
CA HIS A 31 -10.87 3.20 -1.53
C HIS A 31 -11.13 3.19 -0.02
N HIS A 32 -11.60 2.06 0.51
CA HIS A 32 -11.69 1.82 1.95
C HIS A 32 -10.35 1.33 2.47
N ALA A 33 -9.89 1.92 3.58
CA ALA A 33 -8.64 1.57 4.22
C ALA A 33 -8.80 1.51 5.74
N VAL A 34 -7.94 0.74 6.38
CA VAL A 34 -7.77 0.75 7.83
C VAL A 34 -6.59 1.66 8.15
N VAL A 35 -6.80 2.65 9.00
CA VAL A 35 -5.75 3.55 9.48
C VAL A 35 -5.33 3.13 10.88
N SER A 36 -4.03 3.01 11.13
CA SER A 36 -3.48 2.67 12.44
C SER A 36 -2.31 3.58 12.81
N THR A 37 -2.28 3.99 14.08
CA THR A 37 -1.12 4.64 14.72
C THR A 37 -0.39 3.72 15.69
N ALA A 38 -0.92 2.51 15.93
CA ALA A 38 -0.36 1.54 16.84
C ALA A 38 0.45 0.45 16.13
N LEU A 39 0.14 0.17 14.86
CA LEU A 39 0.80 -0.85 14.05
C LEU A 39 1.92 -0.24 13.19
N THR A 40 2.96 -1.03 12.98
CA THR A 40 4.08 -0.74 12.08
C THR A 40 3.96 -1.54 10.78
N VAL A 41 4.78 -1.20 9.78
CA VAL A 41 4.88 -1.98 8.54
C VAL A 41 5.37 -3.40 8.81
N ASP A 42 6.24 -3.60 9.81
CA ASP A 42 6.77 -4.93 10.14
C ASP A 42 5.71 -5.84 10.75
N ASP A 43 4.76 -5.29 11.51
CA ASP A 43 3.59 -6.05 11.99
C ASP A 43 2.75 -6.58 10.82
N ILE A 44 2.54 -5.75 9.78
CA ILE A 44 1.80 -6.13 8.57
C ILE A 44 2.60 -7.15 7.73
N ARG A 45 3.92 -7.00 7.63
CA ARG A 45 4.81 -8.00 6.99
C ARG A 45 4.71 -9.36 7.66
N LEU A 46 4.72 -9.39 9.00
CA LEU A 46 4.57 -10.62 9.75
C LEU A 46 3.20 -11.26 9.50
N PHE A 47 2.13 -10.46 9.55
CA PHE A 47 0.78 -10.94 9.27
C PHE A 47 0.67 -11.58 7.88
N ALA A 48 1.12 -10.86 6.83
CA ALA A 48 1.09 -11.35 5.45
C ALA A 48 1.88 -12.67 5.29
N LYS A 49 3.02 -12.81 5.98
CA LYS A 49 3.79 -14.06 6.01
C LYS A 49 3.01 -15.19 6.69
N MET A 50 2.36 -14.93 7.83
CA MET A 50 1.58 -15.92 8.57
C MET A 50 0.36 -16.42 7.77
N THR A 51 -0.25 -15.54 6.97
CA THR A 51 -1.44 -15.86 6.16
C THR A 51 -1.10 -16.26 4.73
N ASN A 52 0.18 -16.31 4.36
CA ASN A 52 0.65 -16.52 2.98
C ASN A 52 -0.05 -15.57 1.98
N THR A 53 -0.22 -14.31 2.39
CA THR A 53 -0.80 -13.25 1.57
C THR A 53 0.31 -12.44 0.92
N GLU A 54 0.10 -12.05 -0.34
CA GLU A 54 0.98 -11.11 -1.02
C GLU A 54 1.01 -9.77 -0.28
N LEU A 55 2.18 -9.12 -0.26
CA LEU A 55 2.34 -7.80 0.33
C LEU A 55 3.21 -6.92 -0.55
N VAL A 56 2.68 -5.73 -0.86
CA VAL A 56 3.43 -4.60 -1.39
C VAL A 56 3.49 -3.50 -0.34
N VAL A 57 4.61 -2.77 -0.31
CA VAL A 57 4.82 -1.66 0.63
C VAL A 57 5.07 -0.39 -0.18
N ILE A 58 4.28 0.64 0.11
CA ILE A 58 4.45 1.98 -0.45
C ILE A 58 4.98 2.88 0.67
N ASP A 59 6.21 3.35 0.54
CA ASP A 59 6.92 4.16 1.54
C ASP A 59 7.86 5.20 0.90
N ASP A 60 8.77 5.79 1.68
CA ASP A 60 9.69 6.83 1.20
C ASP A 60 10.67 6.34 0.12
N LYS A 61 10.83 5.02 -0.05
CA LYS A 61 11.76 4.42 -1.01
C LYS A 61 11.05 3.92 -2.27
N THR A 62 9.74 4.10 -2.38
CA THR A 62 8.99 3.67 -3.55
C THR A 62 9.37 4.49 -4.78
N ASP A 63 9.98 3.83 -5.76
CA ASP A 63 10.13 4.33 -7.13
C ASP A 63 9.14 3.59 -8.04
N ILE A 64 8.41 4.33 -8.88
CA ILE A 64 7.27 3.77 -9.62
C ILE A 64 7.69 2.67 -10.62
N ASN A 65 8.85 2.82 -11.27
CA ASN A 65 9.33 1.85 -12.24
C ASN A 65 9.72 0.53 -11.55
N SER A 66 10.42 0.64 -10.41
CA SER A 66 10.76 -0.54 -9.60
C SER A 66 9.53 -1.22 -9.01
N PHE A 67 8.51 -0.44 -8.65
CA PHE A 67 7.26 -0.93 -8.09
C PHE A 67 6.43 -1.72 -9.11
N GLU A 68 6.31 -1.24 -10.35
CA GLU A 68 5.63 -1.97 -11.42
C GLU A 68 6.33 -3.31 -11.72
N GLN A 69 7.67 -3.33 -11.72
CA GLN A 69 8.42 -4.58 -11.88
C GLN A 69 8.17 -5.55 -10.72
N GLN A 70 8.06 -5.04 -9.49
CA GLN A 70 7.71 -5.84 -8.31
C GLN A 70 6.33 -6.48 -8.47
N LEU A 71 5.31 -5.72 -8.90
CA LEU A 71 3.96 -6.24 -9.14
C LEU A 71 3.97 -7.35 -10.21
N ALA A 72 4.63 -7.13 -11.34
CA ALA A 72 4.71 -8.12 -12.41
C ALA A 72 5.37 -9.44 -11.93
N LEU A 73 6.37 -9.35 -11.05
CA LEU A 73 7.00 -10.53 -10.46
C LEU A 73 6.05 -11.28 -9.50
N LEU A 74 5.27 -10.55 -8.70
CA LEU A 74 4.29 -11.14 -7.80
C LEU A 74 3.17 -11.83 -8.56
N ASP A 75 2.67 -11.22 -9.64
CA ASP A 75 1.69 -11.83 -10.55
C ASP A 75 2.23 -13.12 -11.18
N ALA A 76 3.48 -13.11 -11.67
CA ALA A 76 4.11 -14.30 -12.24
C ALA A 76 4.25 -15.41 -11.19
N ALA A 77 4.68 -15.07 -9.96
CA ALA A 77 4.78 -16.01 -8.86
C ALA A 77 3.41 -16.59 -8.46
N ALA A 78 2.36 -15.77 -8.47
CA ALA A 78 0.99 -16.22 -8.22
C ALA A 78 0.48 -17.15 -9.32
N ALA A 79 0.79 -16.87 -10.59
CA ALA A 79 0.43 -17.73 -11.72
C ALA A 79 1.11 -19.11 -11.66
N LEU A 80 2.36 -19.19 -11.18
CA LEU A 80 3.09 -20.44 -11.01
C LEU A 80 2.59 -21.31 -9.84
N LYS A 81 1.87 -20.72 -8.88
CA LYS A 81 1.26 -21.44 -7.76
C LYS A 81 -0.13 -22.02 -8.08
N ARG A 82 -0.69 -21.69 -9.25
CA ARG A 82 -1.96 -22.22 -9.75
C ARG A 82 -1.73 -23.48 -10.57
#